data_AF-A0A9Q9DVJ0-F1
#
_entry.id   AF-A0A9Q9DVJ0-F1
#
_cell.length_a   1.000
_cell.length_b   1.000
_cell.length_c   1.000
_cell.angle_alpha   90.00
_cell.angle_beta   90.00
_cell.angle_gamma   90.00
#
_symmetry.space_group_name_H-M   'P 1'
#
loop_
_entity.id
_entity.type
_entity.pdbx_description
1 polymer ?
#
loop_
_entity_poly.entity_id
_entity_poly.type
_entity_poly.pdbx_seq_one_letter_code
_entity_poly.pdbx_strand_id
1 'polypeptide(L)'
;MAPAGLDSSQLNYARHIKYWRRNLKTLLPHFYTSNDSNRMLLALFTVSALDILGDLDAALSPQERQGHIDWVYSCQLPEGGFRPWPGSDYGQLRNDKNKVWDPAHVPGTFFALLTLVVLGDDLEKVKRKEILAWLVKMQRPEGSFGETLGEHGHVHGGNDSRFGYMATAIRWILRGDLQGPCEGIPDIDVDAFVRCVRDSECYDGGISEAPYHEAHAGFTCCAIAALSFLNRLPLPPSQESDHVVRGVSNIENTLHWLVSRQTLTLDDDDGLDTMKDETDTSETCHDAHTFVKLGSYPSAQAKENAQGKPHPHYELQWVGVNGRCNKTADTCYAYWTCVPLQLLGHLDIVDPQPIRKWLLDKTQHAVGGFGKVTGDPPDMYHSFLGLTVIAMFGEPGLQSVDPALCITHKAKKHLESLPWRRHSST
;
A
#
# COMPACT_ATOMS: atom_id res chain seq x y z
N MET A 1 10.63 41.60 -0.75
CA MET A 1 9.69 40.65 -0.12
C MET A 1 8.44 40.62 -0.98
N ALA A 2 8.31 39.61 -1.83
CA ALA A 2 7.04 39.31 -2.48
C ALA A 2 6.15 38.61 -1.43
N PRO A 3 4.84 38.92 -1.38
CA PRO A 3 3.95 38.29 -0.42
C PRO A 3 3.89 36.78 -0.72
N ALA A 4 4.06 35.96 0.31
CA ALA A 4 3.80 34.53 0.23
C ALA A 4 2.35 34.33 -0.24
N GLY A 5 2.19 33.90 -1.49
CA GLY A 5 0.90 33.45 -1.99
C GLY A 5 0.45 32.27 -1.13
N LEU A 6 -0.75 32.36 -0.57
CA LEU A 6 -1.42 31.27 0.12
C LEU A 6 -1.44 30.05 -0.80
N ASP A 7 -0.81 28.95 -0.39
CA ASP A 7 -1.10 27.64 -0.97
C ASP A 7 -2.58 27.34 -0.70
N SER A 8 -3.42 27.45 -1.74
CA SER A 8 -4.88 27.42 -1.62
C SER A 8 -5.43 26.03 -1.34
N SER A 9 -4.61 25.00 -1.52
CA SER A 9 -5.02 23.59 -1.46
C SER A 9 -4.88 23.08 -0.02
N GLN A 10 -6.01 22.87 0.63
CA GLN A 10 -6.09 22.49 2.05
C GLN A 10 -6.77 21.14 2.24
N LEU A 11 -6.19 20.32 3.12
CA LEU A 11 -6.85 19.14 3.62
C LEU A 11 -8.02 19.54 4.54
N ASN A 12 -9.22 19.05 4.24
CA ASN A 12 -10.40 19.33 5.06
C ASN A 12 -10.49 18.37 6.25
N TYR A 13 -9.63 18.56 7.25
CA TYR A 13 -9.51 17.72 8.45
C TYR A 13 -10.86 17.36 9.08
N ALA A 14 -11.70 18.36 9.33
CA ALA A 14 -12.99 18.17 9.99
C ALA A 14 -13.93 17.27 9.18
N ARG A 15 -13.91 17.37 7.84
CA ARG A 15 -14.71 16.51 6.97
C ARG A 15 -14.19 15.08 6.92
N HIS A 16 -12.87 14.90 6.84
CA HIS A 16 -12.25 13.57 6.89
C HIS A 16 -12.53 12.85 8.22
N ILE A 17 -12.39 13.54 9.36
CA ILE A 17 -12.76 13.00 10.67
C ILE A 17 -14.23 12.58 10.70
N LYS A 18 -15.14 13.44 10.21
CA LYS A 18 -16.57 13.12 10.16
C LYS A 18 -16.86 11.91 9.26
N TYR A 19 -16.20 11.81 8.11
CA TYR A 19 -16.33 10.68 7.18
C TYR A 19 -15.92 9.36 7.84
N TRP A 20 -14.74 9.32 8.46
CA TRP A 20 -14.21 8.10 9.08
C TRP A 20 -14.94 7.73 10.38
N ARG A 21 -15.32 8.70 11.22
CA ARG A 21 -16.18 8.44 12.38
C ARG A 21 -17.54 7.87 11.96
N ARG A 22 -18.13 8.34 10.85
CA ARG A 22 -19.37 7.76 10.32
C ARG A 22 -19.16 6.30 9.93
N ASN A 23 -18.08 6.00 9.21
CA ASN A 23 -17.76 4.62 8.81
C ASN A 23 -17.50 3.70 10.01
N LEU A 24 -16.93 4.24 11.09
CA LEU A 24 -16.70 3.51 12.34
C LEU A 24 -17.98 3.26 13.17
N LYS A 25 -18.84 4.29 13.29
CA LYS A 25 -19.96 4.30 14.25
C LYS A 25 -21.31 3.87 13.68
N THR A 26 -21.42 3.78 12.37
CA THR A 26 -22.69 3.54 11.70
C THR A 26 -22.55 2.42 10.67
N LEU A 27 -23.67 2.02 10.07
CA LEU A 27 -23.65 1.05 8.98
C LEU A 27 -23.00 1.66 7.73
N LEU A 28 -22.18 0.86 7.06
CA LEU A 28 -21.62 1.23 5.77
C LEU A 28 -22.74 1.36 4.72
N PRO A 29 -22.57 2.23 3.70
CA PRO A 29 -23.49 2.31 2.58
C PRO A 29 -23.70 0.96 1.89
N HIS A 30 -24.88 0.74 1.31
CA HIS A 30 -25.25 -0.52 0.63
C HIS A 30 -24.27 -0.93 -0.49
N PHE A 31 -23.52 0.01 -1.07
CA PHE A 31 -22.46 -0.27 -2.04
C PHE A 31 -21.34 -1.18 -1.49
N TYR A 32 -21.19 -1.27 -0.17
CA TYR A 32 -20.24 -2.19 0.48
C TYR A 32 -20.79 -3.59 0.71
N THR A 33 -22.04 -3.89 0.35
CA THR A 33 -22.61 -5.24 0.50
C THR A 33 -21.84 -6.26 -0.34
N SER A 34 -21.35 -5.90 -1.53
CA SER A 34 -20.48 -6.77 -2.33
C SER A 34 -19.08 -6.98 -1.73
N ASN A 35 -18.72 -6.20 -0.71
CA ASN A 35 -17.46 -6.27 0.03
C ASN A 35 -17.61 -6.98 1.38
N ASP A 36 -18.66 -7.78 1.58
CA ASP A 36 -18.89 -8.45 2.86
C ASP A 36 -17.75 -9.39 3.26
N SER A 37 -17.11 -10.02 2.26
CA SER A 37 -15.91 -10.85 2.45
C SER A 37 -14.65 -10.06 2.77
N ASN A 38 -14.67 -8.73 2.70
CA ASN A 38 -13.53 -7.83 2.90
C ASN A 38 -13.67 -7.00 4.20
N ARG A 39 -14.51 -7.40 5.16
CA ARG A 39 -14.74 -6.63 6.39
C ARG A 39 -13.46 -6.32 7.18
N MET A 40 -12.50 -7.23 7.23
CA MET A 40 -11.23 -7.00 7.94
C MET A 40 -10.39 -5.88 7.30
N LEU A 41 -10.37 -5.78 5.96
CA LEU A 41 -9.76 -4.67 5.23
C LEU A 41 -10.42 -3.33 5.61
N LEU A 42 -11.75 -3.30 5.57
CA LEU A 42 -12.53 -2.09 5.90
C LEU A 42 -12.33 -1.66 7.35
N ALA A 43 -12.20 -2.62 8.26
CA ALA A 43 -11.89 -2.37 9.66
C ALA A 43 -10.52 -1.70 9.82
N LEU A 44 -9.46 -2.26 9.23
CA LEU A 44 -8.12 -1.65 9.25
C LEU A 44 -8.14 -0.23 8.71
N PHE A 45 -8.71 -0.03 7.51
CA PHE A 45 -8.75 1.30 6.88
C PHE A 45 -9.44 2.33 7.75
N THR A 46 -10.52 1.94 8.42
CA THR A 46 -11.27 2.84 9.30
C THR A 46 -10.45 3.26 10.52
N VAL A 47 -9.88 2.30 11.26
CA VAL A 47 -9.16 2.61 12.49
C VAL A 47 -7.81 3.28 12.18
N SER A 48 -7.14 2.87 11.11
CA SER A 48 -5.86 3.45 10.68
C SER A 48 -6.05 4.87 10.16
N ALA A 49 -7.08 5.16 9.37
CA ALA A 49 -7.37 6.53 8.94
C ALA A 49 -7.61 7.49 10.13
N LEU A 50 -8.36 7.04 11.15
CA LEU A 50 -8.59 7.83 12.35
C LEU A 50 -7.31 8.01 13.17
N ASP A 51 -6.42 7.02 13.21
CA ASP A 51 -5.12 7.16 13.89
C ASP A 51 -4.21 8.12 13.12
N ILE A 52 -4.20 8.07 11.78
CA ILE A 52 -3.49 9.05 10.92
C ILE A 52 -4.00 10.47 11.17
N LEU A 53 -5.31 10.65 11.34
CA LEU A 53 -5.94 11.94 11.67
C LEU A 53 -5.72 12.37 13.14
N GLY A 54 -5.11 11.53 13.97
CA GLY A 54 -4.93 11.79 15.40
C GLY A 54 -6.23 11.76 16.22
N ASP A 55 -7.28 11.12 15.69
CA ASP A 55 -8.64 11.18 16.23
C ASP A 55 -9.16 9.83 16.76
N LEU A 56 -8.43 8.72 16.55
CA LEU A 56 -8.85 7.38 16.97
C LEU A 56 -9.20 7.28 18.47
N ASP A 57 -8.37 7.87 19.33
CA ASP A 57 -8.57 7.82 20.79
C ASP A 57 -9.79 8.63 21.24
N ALA A 58 -10.13 9.71 20.53
CA ALA A 58 -11.33 10.49 20.78
C ALA A 58 -12.58 9.87 20.12
N ALA A 59 -12.41 9.07 19.08
CA ALA A 59 -13.49 8.40 18.37
C ALA A 59 -14.00 7.15 19.10
N LEU A 60 -13.21 6.51 19.96
CA LEU A 60 -13.55 5.25 20.64
C LEU A 60 -13.54 5.39 22.16
N SER A 61 -14.64 5.02 22.80
CA SER A 61 -14.60 4.71 24.24
C SER A 61 -13.77 3.44 24.50
N PRO A 62 -13.26 3.23 25.72
CA PRO A 62 -12.53 2.00 26.07
C PRO A 62 -13.33 0.72 25.80
N GLN A 63 -14.65 0.75 26.03
CA GLN A 63 -15.53 -0.38 25.78
C GLN A 63 -15.68 -0.69 24.29
N GLU A 64 -15.85 0.33 23.45
CA GLU A 64 -15.94 0.13 21.99
C GLU A 64 -14.62 -0.36 21.42
N ARG A 65 -13.49 0.20 21.88
CA ARG A 65 -12.15 -0.28 21.51
C ARG A 65 -12.00 -1.77 21.83
N GLN A 66 -12.36 -2.18 23.05
CA GLN A 66 -12.30 -3.59 23.43
C GLN A 66 -13.25 -4.45 22.58
N GLY A 67 -14.47 -3.97 22.30
CA GLY A 67 -15.41 -4.68 21.44
C GLY A 67 -14.91 -4.90 20.00
N HIS A 68 -14.17 -3.94 19.44
CA HIS A 68 -13.52 -4.11 18.14
C HIS A 68 -12.37 -5.13 18.21
N ILE A 69 -11.55 -5.10 19.26
CA ILE A 69 -10.49 -6.10 19.51
C ILE A 69 -11.12 -7.51 19.63
N ASP A 70 -12.18 -7.65 20.41
CA ASP A 70 -12.88 -8.92 20.62
C ASP A 70 -13.49 -9.46 19.31
N TRP A 71 -14.02 -8.59 18.45
CA TRP A 71 -14.50 -8.97 17.11
C TRP A 71 -13.38 -9.45 16.19
N VAL A 72 -12.21 -8.81 16.21
CA VAL A 72 -11.06 -9.31 15.42
C VAL A 72 -10.64 -10.68 15.95
N TYR A 73 -10.56 -10.87 17.26
CA TYR A 73 -10.20 -12.15 17.86
C TYR A 73 -11.24 -13.25 17.63
N SER A 74 -12.54 -12.92 17.52
CA SER A 74 -13.55 -13.90 17.16
C SER A 74 -13.34 -14.47 15.75
N CYS A 75 -12.61 -13.75 14.89
CA CYS A 75 -12.22 -14.19 13.54
C CYS A 75 -10.95 -15.07 13.52
N GLN A 76 -10.27 -15.29 14.64
CA GLN A 76 -9.07 -16.11 14.70
C GLN A 76 -9.39 -17.61 14.63
N LEU A 77 -8.66 -18.35 13.79
CA LEU A 77 -8.85 -19.79 13.60
C LEU A 77 -7.87 -20.62 14.43
N PRO A 78 -8.27 -21.82 14.88
CA PRO A 78 -7.44 -22.63 15.75
C PRO A 78 -6.21 -23.22 15.05
N GLU A 79 -6.25 -23.44 13.74
CA GLU A 79 -5.13 -23.96 12.95
C GLU A 79 -4.14 -22.88 12.49
N GLY A 80 -4.43 -21.61 12.77
CA GLY A 80 -3.62 -20.46 12.36
C GLY A 80 -4.35 -19.53 11.39
N GLY A 81 -4.09 -18.24 11.53
CA GLY A 81 -4.64 -17.17 10.69
C GLY A 81 -6.02 -16.68 11.14
N PHE A 82 -6.56 -15.75 10.38
CA PHE A 82 -7.88 -15.15 10.59
C PHE A 82 -8.74 -15.30 9.35
N ARG A 83 -10.05 -15.48 9.57
CA ARG A 83 -11.05 -15.30 8.51
C ARG A 83 -11.23 -13.80 8.22
N PRO A 84 -11.49 -13.40 6.97
CA PRO A 84 -11.60 -11.97 6.63
C PRO A 84 -12.96 -11.35 6.97
N TRP A 85 -13.95 -12.19 7.33
CA TRP A 85 -15.31 -11.81 7.71
C TRP A 85 -15.97 -12.96 8.50
N PRO A 86 -17.03 -12.70 9.29
CA PRO A 86 -17.57 -13.70 10.21
C PRO A 86 -18.60 -14.67 9.60
N GLY A 87 -19.06 -14.49 8.35
CA GLY A 87 -20.16 -15.32 7.85
C GLY A 87 -19.78 -16.73 7.40
N SER A 88 -18.49 -17.09 7.45
CA SER A 88 -18.05 -18.49 7.40
C SER A 88 -17.92 -19.13 8.79
N ASP A 89 -18.19 -18.40 9.89
CA ASP A 89 -18.00 -18.94 11.24
C ASP A 89 -19.10 -19.95 11.61
N TYR A 90 -18.74 -21.24 11.60
CA TYR A 90 -19.61 -22.32 12.04
C TYR A 90 -19.73 -22.48 13.56
N GLY A 91 -18.97 -21.70 14.35
CA GLY A 91 -18.97 -21.77 15.81
C GLY A 91 -18.78 -23.20 16.34
N GLN A 92 -19.67 -23.64 17.23
CA GLN A 92 -19.63 -24.98 17.82
C GLN A 92 -19.91 -26.12 16.83
N LEU A 93 -20.43 -25.81 15.64
CA LEU A 93 -20.70 -26.78 14.58
C LEU A 93 -19.48 -27.03 13.69
N ARG A 94 -18.39 -26.27 13.86
CA ARG A 94 -17.15 -26.45 13.10
C ARG A 94 -16.52 -27.81 13.42
N ASN A 95 -16.18 -28.56 12.39
CA ASN A 95 -15.59 -29.90 12.47
C ASN A 95 -14.70 -30.16 11.24
N ASP A 96 -14.02 -31.31 11.21
CA ASP A 96 -13.07 -31.64 10.13
C ASP A 96 -13.69 -31.70 8.73
N LYS A 97 -15.01 -31.88 8.62
CA LYS A 97 -15.71 -31.96 7.32
C LYS A 97 -16.08 -30.58 6.75
N ASN A 98 -16.34 -29.59 7.60
CA ASN A 98 -16.81 -28.27 7.17
C ASN A 98 -15.78 -27.14 7.35
N LYS A 99 -14.69 -27.38 8.07
CA LYS A 99 -13.65 -26.37 8.27
C LYS A 99 -13.00 -25.86 6.98
N VAL A 100 -13.08 -26.64 5.89
CA VAL A 100 -12.63 -26.22 4.56
C VAL A 100 -13.40 -25.00 4.03
N TRP A 101 -14.65 -24.80 4.44
CA TRP A 101 -15.47 -23.65 4.07
C TRP A 101 -15.35 -22.48 5.06
N ASP A 102 -14.55 -22.63 6.11
CA ASP A 102 -14.16 -21.58 7.06
C ASP A 102 -12.62 -21.50 7.17
N PRO A 103 -11.91 -21.25 6.06
CA PRO A 103 -10.46 -21.24 6.07
C PRO A 103 -9.92 -19.87 6.50
N ALA A 104 -8.65 -19.85 6.92
CA ALA A 104 -7.93 -18.61 7.10
C ALA A 104 -7.56 -18.01 5.74
N HIS A 105 -7.47 -16.69 5.67
CA HIS A 105 -7.02 -15.97 4.47
C HIS A 105 -5.75 -15.18 4.81
N VAL A 106 -4.77 -15.17 3.90
CA VAL A 106 -3.56 -14.35 4.03
C VAL A 106 -3.93 -12.87 4.15
N PRO A 107 -4.78 -12.28 3.28
CA PRO A 107 -5.24 -10.91 3.47
C PRO A 107 -5.97 -10.67 4.79
N GLY A 108 -6.90 -11.56 5.15
CA GLY A 108 -7.65 -11.46 6.41
C GLY A 108 -6.74 -11.44 7.64
N THR A 109 -5.73 -12.30 7.65
CA THR A 109 -4.72 -12.37 8.72
C THR A 109 -3.87 -11.11 8.80
N PHE A 110 -3.42 -10.59 7.65
CA PHE A 110 -2.65 -9.35 7.60
C PHE A 110 -3.44 -8.17 8.16
N PHE A 111 -4.68 -7.98 7.70
CA PHE A 111 -5.52 -6.88 8.17
C PHE A 111 -5.89 -7.03 9.65
N ALA A 112 -6.21 -8.25 10.11
CA ALA A 112 -6.53 -8.51 11.51
C ALA A 112 -5.39 -8.13 12.46
N LEU A 113 -4.16 -8.57 12.16
CA LEU A 113 -3.00 -8.26 12.99
C LEU A 113 -2.73 -6.75 13.05
N LEU A 114 -2.81 -6.06 11.92
CA LEU A 114 -2.62 -4.61 11.90
C LEU A 114 -3.75 -3.86 12.61
N THR A 115 -5.01 -4.31 12.49
CA THR A 115 -6.14 -3.73 13.24
C THR A 115 -5.90 -3.85 14.74
N LEU A 116 -5.47 -5.01 15.24
CA LEU A 116 -5.13 -5.22 16.65
C LEU A 116 -4.00 -4.26 17.10
N VAL A 117 -2.94 -4.13 16.30
CA VAL A 117 -1.82 -3.24 16.58
C VAL A 117 -2.25 -1.77 16.65
N VAL A 118 -3.05 -1.28 15.69
CA VAL A 118 -3.57 0.10 15.68
C VAL A 118 -4.50 0.34 16.87
N LEU A 119 -5.25 -0.67 17.31
CA LEU A 119 -6.11 -0.58 18.49
C LEU A 119 -5.34 -0.65 19.81
N GLY A 120 -4.03 -0.91 19.79
CA GLY A 120 -3.15 -0.94 20.97
C GLY A 120 -3.12 -2.29 21.69
N ASP A 121 -3.56 -3.37 21.04
CA ASP A 121 -3.52 -4.72 21.59
C ASP A 121 -2.08 -5.25 21.67
N ASP A 122 -1.78 -6.10 22.66
CA ASP A 122 -0.45 -6.65 22.91
C ASP A 122 -0.15 -7.92 22.08
N LEU A 123 -1.13 -8.40 21.31
CA LEU A 123 -1.07 -9.63 20.51
C LEU A 123 -0.78 -10.90 21.31
N GLU A 124 -0.88 -10.91 22.65
CA GLU A 124 -0.59 -12.11 23.45
C GLU A 124 -1.58 -13.25 23.19
N LYS A 125 -2.82 -12.91 22.79
CA LYS A 125 -3.85 -13.89 22.42
C LYS A 125 -3.73 -14.36 20.97
N VAL A 126 -2.80 -13.81 20.19
CA VAL A 126 -2.54 -14.27 18.83
C VAL A 126 -1.87 -15.64 18.88
N LYS A 127 -2.41 -16.58 18.12
CA LYS A 127 -1.89 -17.94 17.90
C LYS A 127 -0.66 -17.92 17.00
N ARG A 128 0.41 -17.31 17.52
CA ARG A 128 1.64 -16.99 16.76
C ARG A 128 2.25 -18.22 16.09
N LYS A 129 2.41 -19.31 16.84
CA LYS A 129 3.02 -20.55 16.33
C LYS A 129 2.19 -21.16 15.20
N GLU A 130 0.88 -21.17 15.39
CA GLU A 130 -0.08 -21.71 14.44
C GLU A 130 -0.09 -20.88 13.16
N ILE A 131 -0.07 -19.54 13.25
CA ILE A 131 0.02 -18.66 12.08
C ILE A 131 1.34 -18.88 11.33
N LEU A 132 2.48 -18.96 12.04
CA LEU A 132 3.78 -19.19 11.40
C LEU A 132 3.83 -20.56 10.71
N ALA A 133 3.32 -21.60 11.36
CA ALA A 133 3.25 -22.94 10.78
C ALA A 133 2.29 -23.03 9.58
N TRP A 134 1.21 -22.25 9.62
CA TRP A 134 0.27 -22.11 8.51
C TRP A 134 0.88 -21.34 7.33
N LEU A 135 1.63 -20.25 7.58
CA LEU A 135 2.31 -19.48 6.53
C LEU A 135 3.28 -20.32 5.69
N VAL A 136 4.02 -21.24 6.33
CA VAL A 136 4.91 -22.16 5.60
C VAL A 136 4.13 -23.02 4.60
N LYS A 137 2.89 -23.42 4.92
CA LYS A 137 2.02 -24.19 4.02
C LYS A 137 1.38 -23.32 2.92
N MET A 138 1.30 -22.02 3.13
CA MET A 138 0.77 -21.06 2.15
C MET A 138 1.78 -20.75 1.04
N GLN A 139 3.06 -21.09 1.25
CA GLN A 139 4.08 -20.96 0.22
C GLN A 139 4.00 -22.14 -0.75
N ARG A 140 3.89 -21.84 -2.05
CA ARG A 140 3.88 -22.82 -3.12
C ARG A 140 5.31 -23.33 -3.41
N PRO A 141 5.48 -24.49 -4.06
CA PRO A 141 6.81 -25.07 -4.33
C PRO A 141 7.78 -24.16 -5.07
N GLU A 142 7.28 -23.27 -5.94
CA GLU A 142 8.11 -22.31 -6.67
C GLU A 142 8.53 -21.09 -5.84
N GLY A 143 7.86 -20.84 -4.71
CA GLY A 143 8.19 -19.77 -3.76
C GLY A 143 7.12 -18.69 -3.59
N SER A 144 6.11 -18.63 -4.47
CA SER A 144 5.01 -17.66 -4.37
C SER A 144 4.01 -18.04 -3.26
N PHE A 145 3.08 -17.14 -2.96
CA PHE A 145 2.05 -17.36 -1.94
C PHE A 145 0.66 -17.26 -2.56
N GLY A 146 -0.31 -17.95 -1.96
CA GLY A 146 -1.73 -17.79 -2.30
C GLY A 146 -2.56 -17.17 -1.19
N GLU A 147 -3.86 -17.19 -1.40
CA GLU A 147 -4.86 -16.58 -0.53
C GLU A 147 -5.23 -17.48 0.65
N THR A 148 -5.55 -18.75 0.37
CA THR A 148 -6.12 -19.67 1.36
C THR A 148 -5.71 -21.13 1.09
N LEU A 149 -5.77 -21.98 2.12
CA LEU A 149 -5.43 -23.39 2.04
C LEU A 149 -6.71 -24.23 1.91
N GLY A 150 -6.86 -24.91 0.78
CA GLY A 150 -7.99 -25.79 0.49
C GLY A 150 -7.75 -27.25 0.86
N GLU A 151 -8.57 -28.13 0.28
CA GLU A 151 -8.46 -29.57 0.47
C GLU A 151 -7.11 -30.11 0.00
N HIS A 152 -6.65 -31.18 0.65
CA HIS A 152 -5.39 -31.85 0.32
C HIS A 152 -4.15 -30.94 0.36
N GLY A 153 -4.23 -29.80 1.04
CA GLY A 153 -3.12 -28.83 1.14
C GLY A 153 -2.93 -27.99 -0.12
N HIS A 154 -3.92 -27.92 -1.01
CA HIS A 154 -3.82 -27.07 -2.19
C HIS A 154 -3.94 -25.58 -1.81
N VAL A 155 -2.98 -24.78 -2.24
CA VAL A 155 -3.00 -23.33 -2.04
C VAL A 155 -3.84 -22.69 -3.14
N HIS A 156 -4.95 -22.03 -2.79
CA HIS A 156 -5.82 -21.29 -3.71
C HIS A 156 -5.42 -19.82 -3.80
N GLY A 157 -5.96 -19.12 -4.81
CA GLY A 157 -5.65 -17.71 -5.10
C GLY A 157 -4.67 -17.56 -6.27
N GLY A 158 -4.50 -16.32 -6.73
CA GLY A 158 -3.54 -15.97 -7.78
C GLY A 158 -2.08 -16.20 -7.36
N ASN A 159 -1.15 -15.97 -8.29
CA ASN A 159 0.30 -16.14 -8.07
C ASN A 159 1.02 -14.80 -7.88
N ASP A 160 0.26 -13.75 -7.57
CA ASP A 160 0.75 -12.38 -7.62
C ASP A 160 1.38 -11.90 -6.30
N SER A 161 2.15 -10.82 -6.41
CA SER A 161 2.95 -10.29 -5.30
C SER A 161 2.12 -9.75 -4.12
N ARG A 162 0.79 -9.58 -4.23
CA ARG A 162 -0.06 -9.13 -3.12
C ARG A 162 -0.06 -10.14 -1.98
N PHE A 163 -0.17 -11.43 -2.30
CA PHE A 163 -0.13 -12.49 -1.29
C PHE A 163 1.25 -12.60 -0.66
N GLY A 164 2.32 -12.46 -1.47
CA GLY A 164 3.69 -12.41 -0.96
C GLY A 164 3.93 -11.22 -0.02
N TYR A 165 3.46 -10.03 -0.39
CA TYR A 165 3.49 -8.83 0.46
C TYR A 165 2.82 -9.07 1.81
N MET A 166 1.58 -9.57 1.81
CA MET A 166 0.85 -9.79 3.05
C MET A 166 1.45 -10.94 3.87
N ALA A 167 1.90 -12.02 3.24
CA ALA A 167 2.56 -13.15 3.92
C ALA A 167 3.88 -12.74 4.60
N THR A 168 4.72 -11.99 3.88
CA THR A 168 5.99 -11.49 4.43
C THR A 168 5.80 -10.43 5.51
N ALA A 169 4.74 -9.61 5.41
CA ALA A 169 4.35 -8.70 6.47
C ALA A 169 3.86 -9.45 7.72
N ILE A 170 2.99 -10.47 7.59
CA ILE A 170 2.54 -11.31 8.72
C ILE A 170 3.75 -11.97 9.40
N ARG A 171 4.67 -12.54 8.60
CA ARG A 171 5.95 -13.07 9.10
C ARG A 171 6.69 -12.00 9.91
N TRP A 172 6.92 -10.82 9.33
CA TRP A 172 7.67 -9.75 10.00
C TRP A 172 6.97 -9.24 11.28
N ILE A 173 5.64 -9.11 11.28
CA ILE A 173 4.86 -8.73 12.47
C ILE A 173 5.11 -9.72 13.61
N LEU A 174 5.07 -11.02 13.33
CA LEU A 174 5.09 -12.07 14.34
C LEU A 174 6.49 -12.50 14.80
N ARG A 175 7.53 -12.31 14.00
CA ARG A 175 8.91 -12.73 14.35
C ARG A 175 10.01 -11.71 14.07
N GLY A 176 9.66 -10.52 13.56
CA GLY A 176 10.63 -9.48 13.23
C GLY A 176 11.67 -9.95 12.21
N ASP A 177 12.93 -9.58 12.45
CA ASP A 177 14.06 -9.86 11.57
C ASP A 177 14.79 -11.17 11.90
N LEU A 178 14.21 -11.98 12.81
CA LEU A 178 14.77 -13.27 13.19
C LEU A 178 15.08 -14.11 11.95
N GLN A 179 16.24 -14.76 11.96
CA GLN A 179 16.65 -15.73 10.94
C GLN A 179 16.44 -17.15 11.47
N GLY A 180 16.07 -18.08 10.60
CA GLY A 180 15.85 -19.48 10.97
C GLY A 180 14.58 -19.73 11.78
N PRO A 181 14.47 -20.91 12.42
CA PRO A 181 13.23 -21.32 13.08
C PRO A 181 12.81 -20.40 14.23
N CYS A 182 11.51 -20.11 14.34
CA CYS A 182 10.93 -19.37 15.46
C CYS A 182 10.10 -20.34 16.30
N GLU A 183 10.49 -20.56 17.55
CA GLU A 183 9.79 -21.49 18.46
C GLU A 183 9.64 -22.92 17.90
N GLY A 184 10.64 -23.39 17.16
CA GLY A 184 10.64 -24.73 16.53
C GLY A 184 9.87 -24.80 15.20
N ILE A 185 9.28 -23.70 14.75
CA ILE A 185 8.61 -23.61 13.45
C ILE A 185 9.62 -23.13 12.39
N PRO A 186 9.79 -23.83 11.26
CA PRO A 186 10.67 -23.36 10.18
C PRO A 186 10.15 -22.05 9.58
N ASP A 187 11.05 -21.29 8.96
CA ASP A 187 10.69 -20.08 8.23
C ASP A 187 10.24 -20.41 6.80
N ILE A 188 9.64 -19.44 6.11
CA ILE A 188 9.38 -19.51 4.68
C ILE A 188 10.71 -19.55 3.89
N ASP A 189 10.70 -20.10 2.68
CA ASP A 189 11.82 -20.01 1.75
C ASP A 189 11.88 -18.59 1.17
N VAL A 190 12.64 -17.72 1.83
CA VAL A 190 12.81 -16.32 1.46
C VAL A 190 13.43 -16.22 0.06
N ASP A 191 14.45 -17.01 -0.25
CA ASP A 191 15.17 -16.89 -1.50
C ASP A 191 14.32 -17.38 -2.69
N ALA A 192 13.46 -18.38 -2.48
CA ALA A 192 12.47 -18.80 -3.49
C ALA A 192 11.47 -17.69 -3.79
N PHE A 193 10.93 -17.02 -2.76
CA PHE A 193 10.04 -15.89 -2.98
C PHE A 193 10.73 -14.73 -3.72
N VAL A 194 11.98 -14.41 -3.37
CA VAL A 194 12.74 -13.38 -4.10
C VAL A 194 12.92 -13.76 -5.57
N ARG A 195 13.17 -15.04 -5.89
CA ARG A 195 13.23 -15.51 -7.28
C ARG A 195 11.90 -15.30 -8.00
N CYS A 196 10.76 -15.61 -7.38
CA CYS A 196 9.44 -15.32 -7.97
C CYS A 196 9.26 -13.82 -8.28
N VAL A 197 9.71 -12.93 -7.39
CA VAL A 197 9.65 -11.49 -7.63
C VAL A 197 10.50 -11.10 -8.84
N ARG A 198 11.73 -11.63 -8.95
CA ARG A 198 12.64 -11.35 -10.07
C ARG A 198 12.09 -11.88 -11.40
N ASP A 199 11.46 -13.05 -11.40
CA ASP A 199 10.87 -13.64 -12.60
C ASP A 199 9.68 -12.82 -13.13
N SER A 200 9.04 -12.01 -12.27
CA SER A 200 7.96 -11.08 -12.64
C SER A 200 8.46 -9.66 -12.95
N GLU A 201 9.77 -9.40 -12.93
CA GLU A 201 10.33 -8.11 -13.38
C GLU A 201 10.13 -7.97 -14.91
N CYS A 202 9.54 -6.85 -15.32
CA CYS A 202 9.19 -6.58 -16.71
C CYS A 202 10.31 -5.83 -17.44
N TYR A 203 10.28 -5.90 -18.78
CA TYR A 203 11.27 -5.23 -19.62
C TYR A 203 11.30 -3.71 -19.44
N ASP A 204 10.17 -3.10 -19.09
CA ASP A 204 9.99 -1.66 -18.91
C ASP A 204 10.34 -1.18 -17.48
N GLY A 205 10.69 -2.09 -16.57
CA GLY A 205 11.19 -1.79 -15.23
C GLY A 205 10.20 -1.97 -14.09
N GLY A 206 8.90 -2.10 -14.39
CA GLY A 206 7.92 -2.46 -13.37
C GLY A 206 7.90 -3.96 -13.08
N ILE A 207 7.01 -4.37 -12.18
CA ILE A 207 6.79 -5.78 -11.82
C ILE A 207 5.33 -6.13 -12.11
N SER A 208 5.11 -7.28 -12.72
CA SER A 208 3.80 -7.78 -13.13
C SER A 208 3.21 -8.76 -12.12
N GLU A 209 1.98 -9.21 -12.41
CA GLU A 209 1.29 -10.26 -11.66
C GLU A 209 2.08 -11.57 -11.63
N ALA A 210 2.60 -11.97 -12.78
CA ALA A 210 3.32 -13.19 -13.04
C ALA A 210 4.34 -12.95 -14.16
N PRO A 211 5.31 -13.87 -14.38
CA PRO A 211 6.27 -13.74 -15.46
C PRO A 211 5.59 -13.51 -16.82
N TYR A 212 6.15 -12.61 -17.63
CA TYR A 212 5.66 -12.25 -18.97
C TYR A 212 4.30 -11.53 -19.03
N HIS A 213 3.79 -11.02 -17.90
CA HIS A 213 2.59 -10.16 -17.87
C HIS A 213 2.95 -8.66 -17.96
N GLU A 214 1.94 -7.80 -18.05
CA GLU A 214 2.10 -6.34 -18.04
C GLU A 214 2.52 -5.83 -16.65
N ALA A 215 3.49 -4.91 -16.60
CA ALA A 215 3.90 -4.23 -15.38
C ALA A 215 2.76 -3.42 -14.77
N HIS A 216 2.61 -3.48 -13.44
CA HIS A 216 1.53 -2.78 -12.74
C HIS A 216 1.99 -2.19 -11.41
N ALA A 217 1.57 -0.97 -11.08
CA ALA A 217 2.09 -0.24 -9.92
C ALA A 217 1.72 -0.94 -8.60
N GLY A 218 0.52 -1.51 -8.53
CA GLY A 218 0.09 -2.34 -7.40
C GLY A 218 1.02 -3.54 -7.14
N PHE A 219 1.33 -4.34 -8.17
CA PHE A 219 2.21 -5.50 -8.02
C PHE A 219 3.66 -5.10 -7.75
N THR A 220 4.11 -4.00 -8.35
CA THR A 220 5.43 -3.39 -8.11
C THR A 220 5.58 -2.96 -6.64
N CYS A 221 4.60 -2.24 -6.11
CA CYS A 221 4.58 -1.84 -4.71
C CYS A 221 4.56 -3.04 -3.77
N CYS A 222 3.69 -4.02 -4.01
CA CYS A 222 3.61 -5.21 -3.17
C CYS A 222 4.93 -5.98 -3.16
N ALA A 223 5.55 -6.18 -4.32
CA ALA A 223 6.84 -6.86 -4.42
C ALA A 223 7.94 -6.11 -3.64
N ILE A 224 8.07 -4.79 -3.83
CA ILE A 224 9.09 -3.98 -3.14
C ILE A 224 8.84 -3.93 -1.63
N ALA A 225 7.57 -3.80 -1.20
CA ALA A 225 7.21 -3.84 0.21
C ALA A 225 7.53 -5.21 0.84
N ALA A 226 7.24 -6.31 0.13
CA ALA A 226 7.61 -7.65 0.59
C ALA A 226 9.12 -7.81 0.77
N LEU A 227 9.92 -7.35 -0.21
CA LEU A 227 11.38 -7.35 -0.14
C LEU A 227 11.90 -6.51 1.05
N SER A 228 11.23 -5.41 1.38
CA SER A 228 11.59 -4.55 2.53
C SER A 228 11.47 -5.31 3.86
N PHE A 229 10.39 -6.07 4.06
CA PHE A 229 10.18 -6.89 5.27
C PHE A 229 11.16 -8.06 5.38
N LEU A 230 11.74 -8.48 4.26
CA LEU A 230 12.69 -9.60 4.19
C LEU A 230 14.15 -9.14 4.24
N ASN A 231 14.41 -7.82 4.29
CA ASN A 231 15.75 -7.25 4.11
C ASN A 231 16.40 -7.73 2.79
N ARG A 232 15.62 -7.72 1.70
CA ARG A 232 16.00 -8.19 0.35
C ARG A 232 15.88 -7.12 -0.75
N LEU A 233 15.74 -5.86 -0.37
CA LEU A 233 15.86 -4.73 -1.29
C LEU A 233 17.28 -4.65 -1.89
N PRO A 234 17.50 -3.95 -3.01
CA PRO A 234 18.84 -3.70 -3.54
C PRO A 234 19.77 -3.08 -2.51
N LEU A 235 21.06 -3.41 -2.60
CA LEU A 235 22.09 -2.74 -1.83
C LEU A 235 22.41 -1.37 -2.45
N PRO A 236 22.86 -0.39 -1.64
CA PRO A 236 23.43 0.83 -2.17
C PRO A 236 24.61 0.52 -3.11
N PRO A 237 24.85 1.31 -4.18
CA PRO A 237 25.97 1.10 -5.10
C PRO A 237 27.36 1.09 -4.43
N SER A 238 27.48 1.66 -3.24
CA SER A 238 28.70 1.69 -2.43
C SER A 238 28.99 0.42 -1.65
N GLN A 239 28.05 -0.54 -1.58
CA GLN A 239 28.18 -1.74 -0.78
C GLN A 239 28.45 -2.96 -1.67
N GLU A 240 29.43 -3.79 -1.28
CA GLU A 240 29.74 -5.06 -1.96
C GLU A 240 28.59 -6.08 -1.81
N SER A 241 28.55 -7.05 -2.73
CA SER A 241 27.58 -8.15 -2.66
C SER A 241 27.73 -8.92 -1.36
N ASP A 242 26.61 -9.15 -0.68
CA ASP A 242 26.53 -9.98 0.52
C ASP A 242 26.20 -11.45 0.21
N HIS A 243 26.27 -11.84 -1.08
CA HIS A 243 25.92 -13.17 -1.59
C HIS A 243 24.47 -13.62 -1.30
N VAL A 244 23.60 -12.72 -0.86
CA VAL A 244 22.18 -12.98 -0.63
C VAL A 244 21.40 -12.67 -1.91
N VAL A 245 20.39 -13.50 -2.23
CA VAL A 245 19.49 -13.24 -3.36
C VAL A 245 18.61 -12.04 -3.03
N ARG A 246 18.77 -10.94 -3.76
CA ARG A 246 18.00 -9.69 -3.63
C ARG A 246 17.09 -9.47 -4.83
N GLY A 247 15.96 -8.80 -4.62
CA GLY A 247 15.01 -8.46 -5.69
C GLY A 247 15.22 -7.04 -6.23
N VAL A 248 14.47 -6.66 -7.26
CA VAL A 248 14.67 -5.42 -8.03
C VAL A 248 16.06 -5.46 -8.70
N SER A 249 16.21 -6.37 -9.66
CA SER A 249 17.50 -6.66 -10.29
C SER A 249 18.08 -5.46 -11.05
N ASN A 250 17.23 -4.53 -11.51
CA ASN A 250 17.62 -3.30 -12.17
C ASN A 250 16.92 -2.08 -11.52
N ILE A 251 17.52 -1.56 -10.45
CA ILE A 251 16.96 -0.44 -9.69
C ILE A 251 16.76 0.80 -10.55
N GLU A 252 17.68 1.14 -11.46
CA GLU A 252 17.58 2.33 -12.30
C GLU A 252 16.34 2.27 -13.21
N ASN A 253 16.09 1.12 -13.84
CA ASN A 253 14.93 0.93 -14.70
C ASN A 253 13.62 0.95 -13.88
N THR A 254 13.61 0.35 -12.69
CA THR A 254 12.44 0.39 -11.80
C THR A 254 12.14 1.81 -11.30
N LEU A 255 13.16 2.59 -10.92
CA LEU A 255 12.98 3.99 -10.55
C LEU A 255 12.45 4.81 -11.72
N HIS A 256 13.02 4.64 -12.92
CA HIS A 256 12.52 5.29 -14.14
C HIS A 256 11.05 4.95 -14.39
N TRP A 257 10.68 3.67 -14.30
CA TRP A 257 9.31 3.21 -14.50
C TRP A 257 8.33 3.81 -13.49
N LEU A 258 8.68 3.80 -12.20
CA LEU A 258 7.86 4.38 -11.12
C LEU A 258 7.62 5.87 -11.33
N VAL A 259 8.67 6.65 -11.59
CA VAL A 259 8.54 8.10 -11.81
C VAL A 259 7.71 8.42 -13.05
N SER A 260 7.75 7.54 -14.05
CA SER A 260 6.98 7.66 -15.30
C SER A 260 5.49 7.34 -15.16
N ARG A 261 4.99 7.06 -13.93
CA ARG A 261 3.56 6.92 -13.64
C ARG A 261 2.85 8.25 -13.39
N GLN A 262 3.60 9.33 -13.18
CA GLN A 262 3.06 10.68 -13.14
C GLN A 262 2.43 11.02 -14.49
N THR A 263 1.18 11.50 -14.48
CA THR A 263 0.40 11.77 -15.70
C THR A 263 -0.41 13.06 -15.59
N LEU A 264 -0.61 13.71 -16.73
CA LEU A 264 -1.52 14.85 -16.89
C LEU A 264 -2.91 14.42 -17.37
N THR A 265 -3.09 13.14 -17.71
CA THR A 265 -4.41 12.58 -18.05
C THR A 265 -5.16 12.29 -16.75
N LEU A 266 -5.89 13.28 -16.24
CA LEU A 266 -6.50 13.22 -14.90
C LEU A 266 -7.86 12.51 -14.89
N ASP A 267 -8.55 12.50 -16.03
CA ASP A 267 -9.80 11.79 -16.25
C ASP A 267 -9.86 11.21 -17.68
N ASP A 268 -10.98 10.58 -18.03
CA ASP A 268 -11.17 9.94 -19.34
C ASP A 268 -11.34 10.97 -20.46
N ASP A 269 -11.77 12.20 -20.15
CA ASP A 269 -11.93 13.30 -21.14
C ASP A 269 -10.56 13.92 -21.51
N ASP A 270 -9.57 13.86 -20.61
CA ASP A 270 -8.17 14.17 -20.90
C ASP A 270 -7.46 13.06 -21.70
N GLY A 271 -8.12 11.91 -21.92
CA GLY A 271 -7.60 10.78 -22.67
C GLY A 271 -7.38 11.15 -24.14
N LEU A 272 -6.22 10.80 -24.69
CA LEU A 272 -5.90 11.02 -26.11
C LEU A 272 -7.02 10.50 -27.02
N ASP A 273 -7.69 11.40 -27.75
CA ASP A 273 -8.52 11.02 -28.89
C ASP A 273 -7.61 10.48 -30.00
N THR A 274 -7.46 9.16 -30.01
CA THR A 274 -6.70 8.45 -31.06
C THR A 274 -7.50 8.31 -32.36
N MET A 275 -8.75 8.77 -32.41
CA MET A 275 -9.69 8.54 -33.52
C MET A 275 -9.84 9.74 -34.47
N LYS A 276 -9.19 10.89 -34.20
CA LYS A 276 -9.08 12.04 -35.12
C LYS A 276 -10.43 12.58 -35.60
N ASP A 277 -11.05 13.47 -34.83
CA ASP A 277 -11.88 14.53 -35.42
C ASP A 277 -11.25 15.93 -35.23
N GLU A 278 -10.33 16.21 -36.17
CA GLU A 278 -9.92 17.52 -36.68
C GLU A 278 -9.97 18.75 -35.74
N THR A 279 -8.82 19.10 -35.14
CA THR A 279 -8.19 20.43 -35.29
C THR A 279 -6.83 20.48 -34.60
N ASP A 280 -5.83 19.83 -35.19
CA ASP A 280 -4.43 20.13 -34.87
C ASP A 280 -4.06 21.48 -35.49
N THR A 281 -3.71 22.46 -34.64
CA THR A 281 -3.05 23.70 -35.06
C THR A 281 -1.64 23.72 -34.49
N SER A 282 -0.75 24.53 -35.05
CA SER A 282 0.65 24.66 -34.59
C SER A 282 0.82 25.17 -33.15
N GLU A 283 -0.27 25.36 -32.39
CA GLU A 283 -0.27 25.71 -30.97
C GLU A 283 -0.53 24.51 -30.03
N THR A 284 -0.85 23.31 -30.54
CA THR A 284 -1.08 22.10 -29.73
C THR A 284 0.09 21.12 -29.86
N CYS A 285 1.12 21.30 -29.03
CA CYS A 285 2.21 20.33 -28.89
C CYS A 285 1.67 19.08 -28.19
N HIS A 286 1.30 18.07 -28.99
CA HIS A 286 1.25 16.68 -28.57
C HIS A 286 2.68 16.19 -28.37
N ASP A 287 3.15 16.23 -27.13
CA ASP A 287 4.24 15.38 -26.67
C ASP A 287 3.94 14.98 -25.23
N ALA A 288 3.82 13.67 -25.01
CA ALA A 288 3.80 13.07 -23.69
C ALA A 288 5.13 13.38 -23.01
N HIS A 289 5.19 14.50 -22.31
CA HIS A 289 6.35 14.81 -21.51
C HIS A 289 6.17 14.19 -20.13
N THR A 290 6.77 13.01 -19.96
CA THR A 290 7.19 12.54 -18.64
C THR A 290 8.23 13.53 -18.12
N PHE A 291 7.81 14.57 -17.40
CA PHE A 291 8.73 15.54 -16.84
C PHE A 291 9.32 15.00 -15.54
N VAL A 292 10.48 14.36 -15.64
CA VAL A 292 11.44 14.34 -14.53
C VAL A 292 11.82 15.78 -14.22
N LYS A 293 12.00 16.12 -12.95
CA LYS A 293 12.40 17.47 -12.49
C LYS A 293 13.77 17.87 -13.05
N LEU A 294 13.79 18.43 -14.26
CA LEU A 294 14.99 18.96 -14.93
C LEU A 294 15.66 20.09 -14.13
N GLY A 295 14.94 20.71 -13.20
CA GLY A 295 15.45 21.80 -12.35
C GLY A 295 16.53 21.38 -11.37
N SER A 296 16.66 20.10 -11.02
CA SER A 296 17.63 19.65 -10.01
C SER A 296 19.04 19.44 -10.55
N TYR A 297 19.18 19.13 -11.86
CA TYR A 297 20.48 18.82 -12.49
C TYR A 297 20.56 19.32 -13.95
N PRO A 298 20.50 20.63 -14.20
CA PRO A 298 20.63 21.14 -15.56
C PRO A 298 22.05 20.91 -16.09
N SER A 299 22.15 20.31 -17.27
CA SER A 299 23.42 20.15 -17.98
C SER A 299 24.06 21.52 -18.26
N ALA A 300 25.38 21.57 -18.49
CA ALA A 300 26.07 22.82 -18.83
C ALA A 300 25.41 23.52 -20.03
N GLN A 301 25.06 22.74 -21.06
CA GLN A 301 24.35 23.22 -22.24
C GLN A 301 22.95 23.78 -21.90
N ALA A 302 22.22 23.15 -20.99
CA ALA A 302 20.90 23.63 -20.56
C ALA A 302 21.01 24.95 -19.78
N LYS A 303 22.04 25.12 -18.94
CA LYS A 303 22.31 26.37 -18.23
C LYS A 303 22.63 27.51 -19.20
N GLU A 304 23.46 27.27 -20.21
CA GLU A 304 23.76 28.26 -21.27
C GLU A 304 22.52 28.60 -22.10
N ASN A 305 21.73 27.60 -22.50
CA ASN A 305 20.53 27.80 -23.31
C ASN A 305 19.41 28.56 -22.58
N ALA A 306 19.38 28.50 -21.24
CA ALA A 306 18.44 29.20 -20.37
C ALA A 306 18.92 30.61 -19.97
N GLN A 307 20.19 30.93 -20.22
CA GLN A 307 20.78 32.21 -19.81
C GLN A 307 20.13 33.38 -20.59
N GLY A 308 19.50 34.30 -19.88
CA GLY A 308 18.86 35.49 -20.46
C GLY A 308 17.48 35.25 -21.08
N LYS A 309 16.95 34.03 -21.06
CA LYS A 309 15.54 33.76 -21.41
C LYS A 309 14.68 33.77 -20.15
N PRO A 310 13.51 34.42 -20.14
CA PRO A 310 12.58 34.26 -19.02
C PRO A 310 12.26 32.77 -18.90
N HIS A 311 12.52 32.19 -17.73
CA HIS A 311 12.18 30.81 -17.46
C HIS A 311 10.65 30.70 -17.59
N PRO A 312 10.09 29.95 -18.57
CA PRO A 312 8.70 29.59 -18.46
C PRO A 312 8.61 28.70 -17.22
N HIS A 313 8.12 29.25 -16.09
CA HIS A 313 7.70 28.43 -14.97
C HIS A 313 6.41 27.74 -15.42
N TYR A 314 6.55 26.59 -16.08
CA TYR A 314 5.43 25.67 -16.25
C TYR A 314 5.29 24.88 -14.94
N GLU A 315 4.84 25.56 -13.88
CA GLU A 315 4.46 24.86 -12.65
C GLU A 315 3.20 24.05 -12.94
N LEU A 316 3.37 22.74 -13.07
CA LEU A 316 2.25 21.81 -13.23
C LEU A 316 1.33 21.96 -12.02
N GLN A 317 0.10 22.42 -12.26
CA GLN A 317 -0.85 22.67 -11.17
C GLN A 317 -1.35 21.37 -10.54
N TRP A 318 -1.57 20.35 -11.36
CA TRP A 318 -2.06 19.04 -10.94
C TRP A 318 -1.32 17.96 -11.71
N VAL A 319 -0.85 16.93 -11.01
CA VAL A 319 -0.27 15.72 -11.61
C VAL A 319 -0.92 14.53 -10.94
N GLY A 320 -1.62 13.73 -11.74
CA GLY A 320 -2.17 12.46 -11.32
C GLY A 320 -1.13 11.34 -11.40
N VAL A 321 -1.49 10.16 -10.94
CA VAL A 321 -0.63 8.98 -11.02
C VAL A 321 -1.43 7.80 -11.57
N ASN A 322 -0.88 7.09 -12.54
CA ASN A 322 -1.52 5.91 -13.14
C ASN A 322 -0.86 4.61 -12.70
N GLY A 323 -1.57 3.49 -12.88
CA GLY A 323 -1.06 2.17 -12.50
C GLY A 323 -0.21 1.51 -13.58
N ARG A 324 -0.35 1.97 -14.82
CA ARG A 324 0.21 1.39 -16.04
C ARG A 324 0.42 2.49 -17.08
N CYS A 325 1.33 2.25 -18.00
CA CYS A 325 1.57 3.14 -19.15
C CYS A 325 0.27 3.41 -19.91
N ASN A 326 0.07 4.67 -20.33
CA ASN A 326 -1.08 5.11 -21.11
C ASN A 326 -2.45 4.88 -20.44
N LYS A 327 -2.51 4.91 -19.11
CA LYS A 327 -3.76 4.91 -18.34
C LYS A 327 -4.00 6.25 -17.65
N THR A 328 -5.26 6.51 -17.34
CA THR A 328 -5.72 7.68 -16.59
C THR A 328 -5.24 7.64 -15.14
N ALA A 329 -5.21 8.81 -14.51
CA ALA A 329 -4.88 8.95 -13.11
C ALA A 329 -5.92 8.27 -12.20
N ASP A 330 -5.47 7.69 -11.09
CA ASP A 330 -6.34 7.13 -10.05
C ASP A 330 -5.67 7.34 -8.68
N THR A 331 -6.45 7.85 -7.72
CA THR A 331 -6.01 8.23 -6.37
C THR A 331 -5.15 7.15 -5.71
N CYS A 332 -5.48 5.87 -5.88
CA CYS A 332 -4.74 4.80 -5.23
C CYS A 332 -3.32 4.63 -5.80
N TYR A 333 -3.08 4.97 -7.07
CA TYR A 333 -1.74 4.83 -7.65
C TYR A 333 -0.76 5.88 -7.17
N ALA A 334 -1.22 6.99 -6.59
CA ALA A 334 -0.34 7.87 -5.84
C ALA A 334 0.33 7.10 -4.69
N TYR A 335 -0.42 6.23 -4.00
CA TYR A 335 0.12 5.32 -2.99
C TYR A 335 0.98 4.23 -3.64
N TRP A 336 0.42 3.46 -4.60
CA TRP A 336 1.11 2.31 -5.19
C TRP A 336 2.38 2.68 -5.99
N THR A 337 2.60 3.95 -6.32
CA THR A 337 3.82 4.42 -6.98
C THR A 337 4.79 5.09 -6.01
N CYS A 338 4.31 5.93 -5.08
CA CYS A 338 5.20 6.70 -4.21
C CYS A 338 5.75 5.87 -3.04
N VAL A 339 5.00 4.88 -2.56
CA VAL A 339 5.47 3.99 -1.49
C VAL A 339 6.71 3.19 -1.87
N PRO A 340 6.78 2.50 -3.03
CA PRO A 340 8.00 1.80 -3.41
C PRO A 340 9.19 2.75 -3.60
N LEU A 341 8.97 3.98 -4.08
CA LEU A 341 10.03 4.99 -4.14
C LEU A 341 10.55 5.34 -2.74
N GLN A 342 9.67 5.52 -1.76
CA GLN A 342 10.09 5.75 -0.38
C GLN A 342 10.86 4.56 0.20
N LEU A 343 10.40 3.34 -0.03
CA LEU A 343 11.06 2.13 0.49
C LEU A 343 12.44 1.90 -0.15
N LEU A 344 12.62 2.31 -1.41
CA LEU A 344 13.90 2.32 -2.09
C LEU A 344 14.79 3.51 -1.70
N GLY A 345 14.30 4.46 -0.89
CA GLY A 345 15.05 5.65 -0.47
C GLY A 345 15.16 6.74 -1.52
N HIS A 346 14.26 6.74 -2.52
CA HIS A 346 14.29 7.61 -3.70
C HIS A 346 12.97 8.37 -3.90
N LEU A 347 12.27 8.76 -2.82
CA LEU A 347 11.05 9.58 -2.96
C LEU A 347 11.36 11.00 -3.48
N ASP A 348 12.59 11.47 -3.30
CA ASP A 348 13.08 12.81 -3.66
C ASP A 348 13.07 13.11 -5.17
N ILE A 349 13.00 12.08 -6.02
CA ILE A 349 12.95 12.23 -7.48
C ILE A 349 11.55 12.54 -8.01
N VAL A 350 10.52 12.46 -7.17
CA VAL A 350 9.15 12.87 -7.47
C VAL A 350 8.89 14.25 -6.87
N ASP A 351 8.19 15.13 -7.59
CA ASP A 351 7.70 16.37 -7.00
C ASP A 351 6.37 16.10 -6.27
N PRO A 352 6.32 16.15 -4.93
CA PRO A 352 5.10 15.83 -4.20
C PRO A 352 4.04 16.93 -4.35
N GLN A 353 4.41 18.17 -4.71
CA GLN A 353 3.48 19.29 -4.67
C GLN A 353 2.33 19.17 -5.68
N PRO A 354 2.57 18.86 -6.97
CA PRO A 354 1.48 18.72 -7.94
C PRO A 354 0.57 17.52 -7.66
N ILE A 355 1.12 16.42 -7.12
CA ILE A 355 0.35 15.23 -6.70
C ILE A 355 -0.51 15.56 -5.49
N ARG A 356 0.08 16.20 -4.48
CA ARG A 356 -0.65 16.70 -3.30
C ARG A 356 -1.80 17.59 -3.72
N LYS A 357 -1.53 18.57 -4.59
CA LYS A 357 -2.54 19.52 -5.06
C LYS A 357 -3.66 18.83 -5.84
N TRP A 358 -3.34 17.88 -6.71
CA TRP A 358 -4.34 17.06 -7.39
C TRP A 358 -5.22 16.28 -6.39
N LEU A 359 -4.61 15.61 -5.42
CA LEU A 359 -5.35 14.88 -4.40
C LEU A 359 -6.32 15.81 -3.63
N LEU A 360 -5.85 16.97 -3.17
CA LEU A 360 -6.62 17.89 -2.33
C LEU A 360 -7.68 18.70 -3.10
N ASP A 361 -7.42 19.05 -4.37
CA ASP A 361 -8.32 19.89 -5.16
C ASP A 361 -9.31 19.09 -6.01
N LYS A 362 -8.92 17.90 -6.47
CA LYS A 362 -9.67 17.14 -7.49
C LYS A 362 -10.32 15.86 -6.97
N THR A 363 -9.64 15.16 -6.07
CA THR A 363 -10.12 13.85 -5.59
C THR A 363 -10.72 13.91 -4.18
N GLN A 364 -10.32 14.90 -3.36
CA GLN A 364 -10.92 15.14 -2.05
C GLN A 364 -12.38 15.57 -2.20
N HIS A 365 -13.28 14.87 -1.51
CA HIS A 365 -14.70 15.15 -1.59
C HIS A 365 -15.18 16.10 -0.49
N ALA A 366 -16.19 16.94 -0.80
CA ALA A 366 -16.73 17.94 0.13
C ALA A 366 -17.33 17.36 1.42
N VAL A 367 -17.71 16.08 1.42
CA VAL A 367 -18.21 15.37 2.61
C VAL A 367 -17.11 14.73 3.47
N GLY A 368 -15.85 14.77 3.00
CA GLY A 368 -14.72 14.01 3.52
C GLY A 368 -14.48 12.73 2.72
N GLY A 369 -13.26 12.20 2.82
CA GLY A 369 -12.77 11.11 1.97
C GLY A 369 -12.25 11.59 0.60
N PHE A 370 -11.75 10.63 -0.17
CA PHE A 370 -11.25 10.82 -1.54
C PHE A 370 -11.98 9.85 -2.48
N GLY A 371 -12.31 10.32 -3.68
CA GLY A 371 -12.80 9.50 -4.79
C GLY A 371 -11.66 8.81 -5.55
N LYS A 372 -12.02 7.87 -6.44
CA LYS A 372 -11.06 7.17 -7.31
C LYS A 372 -10.44 8.12 -8.33
N VAL A 373 -11.28 8.86 -9.04
CA VAL A 373 -10.88 9.88 -10.03
C VAL A 373 -11.49 11.24 -9.66
N THR A 374 -11.19 12.26 -10.46
CA THR A 374 -11.74 13.61 -10.28
C THR A 374 -13.28 13.58 -10.29
N GLY A 375 -13.90 14.12 -9.24
CA GLY A 375 -15.36 14.24 -9.14
C GLY A 375 -16.11 13.00 -8.65
N ASP A 376 -15.45 11.85 -8.49
CA ASP A 376 -16.08 10.64 -7.98
C ASP A 376 -16.54 10.78 -6.51
N PRO A 377 -17.62 10.09 -6.10
CA PRO A 377 -17.96 9.93 -4.69
C PRO A 377 -16.82 9.24 -3.91
N PRO A 378 -16.64 9.56 -2.63
CA PRO A 378 -15.56 8.99 -1.84
C PRO A 378 -15.87 7.56 -1.40
N ASP A 379 -14.90 6.66 -1.58
CA ASP A 379 -14.93 5.30 -1.04
C ASP A 379 -13.77 5.05 -0.07
N MET A 380 -13.91 4.03 0.79
CA MET A 380 -12.97 3.76 1.86
C MET A 380 -11.59 3.37 1.35
N TYR A 381 -11.48 2.76 0.17
CA TYR A 381 -10.22 2.32 -0.39
C TYR A 381 -9.39 3.52 -0.85
N HIS A 382 -9.94 4.34 -1.75
CA HIS A 382 -9.24 5.53 -2.25
C HIS A 382 -9.10 6.60 -1.16
N SER A 383 -10.09 6.72 -0.27
CA SER A 383 -10.00 7.63 0.89
C SER A 383 -8.82 7.30 1.81
N PHE A 384 -8.59 6.02 2.09
CA PHE A 384 -7.51 5.60 2.98
C PHE A 384 -6.15 5.78 2.31
N LEU A 385 -6.01 5.34 1.06
CA LEU A 385 -4.73 5.42 0.35
C LEU A 385 -4.34 6.86 0.01
N GLY A 386 -5.31 7.69 -0.41
CA GLY A 386 -5.10 9.13 -0.62
C GLY A 386 -4.66 9.83 0.67
N LEU A 387 -5.32 9.56 1.79
CA LEU A 387 -4.93 10.10 3.11
C LEU A 387 -3.52 9.65 3.51
N THR A 388 -3.17 8.39 3.25
CA THR A 388 -1.85 7.84 3.57
C THR A 388 -0.73 8.53 2.76
N VAL A 389 -0.96 8.83 1.47
CA VAL A 389 -0.01 9.58 0.64
C VAL A 389 0.19 11.01 1.16
N ILE A 390 -0.91 11.70 1.49
CA ILE A 390 -0.85 13.05 2.05
C ILE A 390 -0.07 13.06 3.38
N ALA A 391 -0.30 12.07 4.24
CA ALA A 391 0.47 11.91 5.49
C ALA A 391 1.95 11.60 5.22
N MET A 392 2.24 10.75 4.24
CA MET A 392 3.59 10.38 3.82
C MET A 392 4.38 11.57 3.25
N PHE A 393 3.71 12.48 2.55
CA PHE A 393 4.29 13.76 2.10
C PHE A 393 4.48 14.80 3.21
N GLY A 394 4.09 14.49 4.45
CA GLY A 394 4.32 15.34 5.61
C GLY A 394 3.28 16.43 5.81
N GLU A 395 2.02 16.20 5.41
CA GLU A 395 0.94 17.18 5.60
C GLU A 395 0.79 17.62 7.07
N PRO A 396 0.83 18.94 7.36
CA PRO A 396 0.81 19.45 8.73
C PRO A 396 -0.45 19.08 9.50
N GLY A 397 -0.30 18.25 10.54
CA GLY A 397 -1.39 17.84 11.44
C GLY A 397 -1.82 16.39 11.27
N LEU A 398 -1.30 15.67 10.27
CA LEU A 398 -1.41 14.21 10.21
C LEU A 398 -0.28 13.54 10.99
N GLN A 399 -0.55 12.36 11.55
CA GLN A 399 0.48 11.49 12.12
C GLN A 399 1.34 10.90 10.99
N SER A 400 2.63 10.69 11.26
CA SER A 400 3.52 10.04 10.29
C SER A 400 3.17 8.56 10.12
N VAL A 401 3.30 8.07 8.89
CA VAL A 401 2.88 6.71 8.50
C VAL A 401 4.06 5.84 8.11
N ASP A 402 4.00 4.57 8.49
CA ASP A 402 4.75 3.51 7.82
C ASP A 402 3.88 3.01 6.66
N PRO A 403 4.16 3.42 5.42
CA PRO A 403 3.29 3.08 4.32
C PRO A 403 3.36 1.60 3.96
N ALA A 404 4.46 0.89 4.22
CA ALA A 404 4.56 -0.55 3.92
C ALA A 404 3.60 -1.36 4.79
N LEU A 405 3.34 -0.95 6.02
CA LEU A 405 2.37 -1.60 6.92
C LEU A 405 0.99 -0.96 6.90
N CYS A 406 0.78 0.14 6.17
CA CYS A 406 -0.50 0.87 6.15
C CYS A 406 -0.96 1.34 7.56
N ILE A 407 -0.03 1.70 8.45
CA ILE A 407 -0.31 2.16 9.81
C ILE A 407 0.55 3.35 10.18
N THR A 408 0.24 4.03 11.29
CA THR A 408 1.09 5.09 11.81
C THR A 408 2.40 4.54 12.37
N HIS A 409 3.45 5.35 12.39
CA HIS A 409 4.68 5.02 13.11
C HIS A 409 4.45 4.85 14.62
N LYS A 410 3.42 5.49 15.19
CA LYS A 410 2.98 5.27 16.58
C LYS A 410 2.57 3.80 16.78
N ALA A 411 1.70 3.28 15.92
CA ALA A 411 1.24 1.89 15.97
C ALA A 411 2.40 0.90 15.70
N LYS A 412 3.29 1.19 14.75
CA LYS A 412 4.49 0.37 14.51
C LYS A 412 5.42 0.31 15.74
N LYS A 413 5.68 1.46 16.38
CA LYS A 413 6.50 1.53 17.61
C LYS A 413 5.88 0.72 18.75
N HIS A 414 4.55 0.73 18.88
CA HIS A 414 3.84 -0.14 19.82
C HIS A 414 4.16 -1.62 19.55
N LEU A 415 3.96 -2.09 18.32
CA LEU A 415 4.30 -3.46 17.91
C LEU A 415 5.77 -3.84 18.17
N GLU A 416 6.71 -2.96 17.87
CA GLU A 416 8.15 -3.16 18.14
C GLU A 416 8.51 -3.14 19.64
N SER A 417 7.66 -2.52 20.45
CA SER A 417 7.87 -2.43 21.90
C SER A 417 7.42 -3.66 22.67
N LEU A 418 6.61 -4.54 22.05
CA LEU A 418 6.00 -5.68 22.72
C LEU A 418 7.06 -6.65 23.28
N PRO A 419 6.94 -7.08 24.56
CA PRO A 419 7.96 -7.89 25.22
C PRO A 419 8.27 -9.18 24.46
N TRP A 420 7.26 -9.93 24.03
CA TRP A 420 7.44 -11.21 23.32
C TRP A 420 8.21 -11.08 22.00
N ARG A 421 8.28 -9.86 21.42
CA ARG A 421 9.00 -9.57 20.18
C ARG A 421 10.49 -9.30 20.42
N ARG A 422 10.83 -8.72 21.57
CA ARG A 422 12.22 -8.40 21.96
C ARG A 422 13.02 -9.63 22.41
N HIS A 423 12.35 -10.63 22.99
CA HIS A 423 13.00 -11.85 23.49
C HIS A 423 13.35 -12.86 22.38
N SER A 424 13.02 -12.57 21.12
CA SER A 424 13.42 -13.39 19.97
C SER A 424 14.76 -12.95 19.35
N SER A 425 15.39 -11.89 19.86
CA SER A 425 16.63 -11.31 19.33
C SER A 425 17.88 -11.64 20.15
N THR A 426 17.78 -12.54 21.12
CA THR A 426 18.89 -13.13 21.90
C THR A 426 18.94 -14.63 21.66
#